data_AF-A0A1F4JJT1-F1
#
_entry.id   AF-A0A1F4JJT1-F1
#
_cell.length_a   1.000
_cell.length_b   1.000
_cell.length_c   1.000
_cell.angle_alpha   90.00
_cell.angle_beta   90.00
_cell.angle_gamma   90.00
#
_symmetry.space_group_name_H-M   'P 1'
#
loop_
_entity.id
_entity.type
_entity.pdbx_description
1 polymer ?
#
loop_
_entity_poly.entity_id
_entity_poly.type
_entity_poly.pdbx_seq_one_letter_code
_entity_poly.pdbx_strand_id
1 'polypeptide(L)' 'MQADLDKSDFKRSFEANMGSFEVNVNDASEVRRWVQHWNISEAELRRTVAAVGTEVDAVRIALGK' A
#
# COMPACT_ATOMS: atom_id res chain seq x y z
N MET A 1 6.03 -21.49 22.66
CA MET A 1 4.73 -20.95 22.21
C MET A 1 5.03 -20.04 21.03
N GLN A 2 4.78 -20.54 19.82
CA GLN A 2 5.02 -19.79 18.59
C GLN A 2 4.00 -18.64 18.56
N ALA A 3 4.48 -17.39 18.51
CA ALA A 3 3.64 -16.22 18.45
C ALA A 3 2.86 -16.24 17.12
N ASP A 4 1.55 -16.48 17.21
CA ASP A 4 0.60 -16.10 16.18
C ASP A 4 0.68 -14.58 16.02
N LEU A 5 1.53 -14.13 15.09
CA LEU A 5 1.52 -12.77 14.59
C LEU A 5 0.15 -12.55 13.94
N ASP A 6 -0.77 -11.99 14.73
CA ASP A 6 -2.10 -11.61 14.29
C ASP A 6 -1.94 -10.67 13.09
N LYS A 7 -2.58 -11.02 11.96
CA LYS A 7 -2.48 -10.26 10.70
C LYS A 7 -2.88 -8.79 10.88
N SER A 8 -3.64 -8.47 11.94
CA SER A 8 -4.07 -7.12 12.29
C SER A 8 -2.94 -6.28 12.87
N ASP A 9 -1.98 -6.88 13.59
CA ASP A 9 -0.81 -6.16 14.14
C ASP A 9 0.23 -5.85 13.06
N PHE A 10 0.36 -6.73 12.06
CA PHE A 10 1.15 -6.43 10.86
C PHE A 10 0.56 -5.23 10.11
N LYS A 11 -0.77 -5.18 9.95
CA LYS A 11 -1.47 -4.07 9.29
C LYS A 11 -1.31 -2.75 10.05
N ARG A 12 -1.53 -2.75 11.37
CA ARG A 12 -1.38 -1.55 12.22
C ARG A 12 0.05 -1.00 12.24
N SER A 13 1.04 -1.90 12.31
CA SER A 13 2.46 -1.50 12.31
C SER A 13 2.92 -1.01 10.94
N PHE A 14 2.32 -1.54 9.86
CA PHE A 14 2.63 -1.15 8.49
C PHE A 14 2.06 0.23 8.14
N GLU A 15 0.80 0.50 8.51
CA GLU A 15 0.16 1.81 8.34
C GLU A 15 0.85 2.89 9.19
N ALA A 16 1.27 2.57 10.42
CA ALA A 16 1.96 3.52 11.31
C ALA A 16 3.41 3.86 10.89
N ASN A 17 4.05 3.04 10.05
CA ASN A 17 5.47 3.18 9.65
C ASN A 17 5.64 3.65 8.19
N MET A 18 4.57 4.07 7.52
CA MET A 18 4.62 4.76 6.24
C MET A 18 4.46 6.25 6.48
N GLY A 19 5.57 6.91 6.78
CA GLY A 19 5.64 8.36 7.01
C GLY A 19 5.26 9.25 5.82
N SER A 20 4.74 8.68 4.72
CA SER A 20 4.11 9.41 3.63
C SER A 20 2.64 8.99 3.51
N PHE A 21 1.74 9.98 3.58
CA PHE A 21 0.32 9.81 3.21
C PHE A 21 0.13 9.64 1.69
N GLU A 22 1.24 9.50 0.94
CA GLU A 22 1.29 9.48 -0.51
C GLU A 22 2.06 8.26 -1.03
N VAL A 23 1.56 7.69 -2.12
CA VAL A 23 2.13 6.64 -2.95
C VAL A 23 3.06 7.27 -3.98
N ASN A 24 4.37 7.03 -3.84
CA ASN A 24 5.35 7.42 -4.83
C ASN A 24 5.58 6.30 -5.87
N VAL A 25 4.93 6.41 -7.02
CA VAL A 25 5.12 5.47 -8.14
C VAL A 25 6.46 5.61 -8.88
N ASN A 26 7.27 6.61 -8.53
CA ASN A 26 8.61 6.80 -9.09
C ASN A 26 9.70 6.08 -8.28
N ASP A 27 9.43 5.73 -7.01
CA ASP A 27 10.34 4.90 -6.22
C ASP A 27 9.98 3.41 -6.41
N ALA A 28 10.89 2.66 -7.03
CA ALA A 28 10.71 1.24 -7.28
C ALA A 28 10.56 0.40 -6.00
N SER A 29 11.18 0.80 -4.89
CA SER A 29 11.07 0.12 -3.61
C SER A 29 9.69 0.31 -3.00
N GLU A 30 9.16 1.53 -3.14
CA GLU A 30 7.83 1.88 -2.66
C GLU A 30 6.73 1.20 -3.49
N VAL A 31 6.88 1.20 -4.82
CA VAL A 31 6.01 0.45 -5.73
C VAL A 31 5.96 -1.03 -5.35
N ARG A 32 7.11 -1.68 -5.16
CA ARG A 32 7.16 -3.10 -4.74
C ARG A 32 6.45 -3.32 -3.41
N ARG A 33 6.63 -2.41 -2.45
CA ARG A 33 5.98 -2.46 -1.14
C ARG A 33 4.45 -2.38 -1.27
N TRP A 34 3.92 -1.44 -2.06
CA TRP A 34 2.47 -1.28 -2.28
C TRP A 34 1.85 -2.44 -3.05
N VAL A 35 2.53 -2.90 -4.10
CA VAL A 35 2.14 -4.08 -4.89
C VAL A 35 2.00 -5.31 -4.00
N GLN A 36 2.97 -5.55 -3.10
CA GLN A 36 2.91 -6.66 -2.14
C GLN A 36 1.84 -6.45 -1.07
N HIS A 37 1.71 -5.23 -0.54
CA HIS A 37 0.77 -4.92 0.53
C HIS A 37 -0.69 -5.08 0.10
N TRP A 38 -1.05 -4.53 -1.07
CA TRP A 38 -2.42 -4.62 -1.59
C TRP A 38 -2.66 -5.86 -2.45
N ASN A 39 -1.61 -6.66 -2.73
CA ASN A 39 -1.65 -7.83 -3.60
C ASN A 39 -2.28 -7.51 -4.97
N ILE A 40 -1.70 -6.51 -5.63
CA ILE A 40 -2.10 -6.00 -6.95
C ILE A 40 -0.91 -6.00 -7.89
N SER A 41 -1.11 -5.72 -9.18
CA SER A 41 0.01 -5.52 -10.11
C SER A 41 0.56 -4.09 -10.06
N GLU A 42 1.83 -3.90 -10.47
CA GLU A 42 2.40 -2.55 -10.61
C GLU A 42 1.62 -1.69 -11.62
N ALA A 43 1.15 -2.30 -12.72
CA ALA A 43 0.34 -1.61 -13.71
C ALA A 43 -0.97 -1.09 -13.11
N GLU A 44 -1.61 -1.89 -12.25
CA GLU A 44 -2.83 -1.51 -11.54
C GLU A 44 -2.59 -0.41 -10.51
N LEU A 45 -1.49 -0.48 -9.77
CA LEU A 45 -1.07 0.60 -8.86
C LEU A 45 -0.89 1.91 -9.63
N ARG A 46 -0.09 1.90 -10.70
CA ARG A 46 0.19 3.10 -11.52
C ARG A 46 -1.07 3.66 -12.16
N ARG A 47 -1.95 2.80 -12.68
CA ARG A 47 -3.23 3.21 -13.26
C ARG A 47 -4.14 3.86 -12.22
N THR A 48 -4.19 3.31 -11.02
CA THR A 48 -5.04 3.83 -9.96
C THR A 48 -4.51 5.17 -9.46
N VAL A 49 -3.19 5.27 -9.22
CA VAL A 49 -2.54 6.54 -8.84
C VAL A 49 -2.76 7.62 -9.92
N ALA A 50 -2.69 7.26 -11.20
CA ALA A 50 -3.01 8.20 -12.28
C ALA A 50 -4.49 8.63 -12.31
N ALA A 51 -5.40 7.83 -11.75
CA ALA A 51 -6.84 8.12 -11.73
C ALA A 51 -7.27 8.94 -10.50
N VAL A 52 -6.69 8.69 -9.33
CA VAL A 52 -7.14 9.32 -8.05
C VAL A 52 -6.07 10.16 -7.36
N GLY A 53 -4.85 10.22 -7.90
CA GLY A 53 -3.72 10.90 -7.30
C GLY A 53 -2.87 9.98 -6.43
N THR A 54 -1.91 10.57 -5.72
CA THR A 54 -0.94 9.83 -4.90
C THR A 54 -1.44 9.53 -3.50
N GLU A 55 -2.54 10.12 -3.04
CA GLU A 55 -3.03 9.91 -1.67
C GLU A 55 -3.35 8.43 -1.41
N VAL A 56 -2.73 7.86 -0.37
CA VAL A 56 -2.82 6.43 -0.04
C VAL A 56 -4.27 6.00 0.19
N ASP A 57 -5.06 6.82 0.92
CA ASP A 57 -6.46 6.51 1.20
C ASP A 57 -7.31 6.52 -0.06
N ALA A 58 -7.11 7.50 -0.96
CA ALA A 58 -7.81 7.57 -2.23
C ALA A 58 -7.48 6.35 -3.11
N VAL A 59 -6.19 5.98 -3.20
CA VAL A 59 -5.73 4.81 -3.96
C VAL A 59 -6.30 3.52 -3.37
N ARG A 60 -6.27 3.38 -2.04
CA ARG A 60 -6.83 2.23 -1.32
C ARG A 60 -8.33 2.06 -1.58
N ILE A 61 -9.10 3.15 -1.48
CA ILE A 61 -10.55 3.16 -1.76
C ILE A 61 -10.80 2.76 -3.21
N ALA A 62 -10.04 3.31 -4.16
CA ALA A 62 -10.17 2.99 -5.59
C ALA A 62 -9.82 1.53 -5.91
N LEU A 63 -8.90 0.91 -5.16
CA LEU A 63 -8.56 -0.51 -5.27
C LEU A 63 -9.52 -1.44 -4.50
N GLY A 64 -10.42 -0.90 -3.68
CA GLY A 64 -11.33 -1.67 -2.83
C GLY A 64 -10.64 -2.44 -1.69
N LYS A 65 -9.59 -1.85 -1.07
CA LYS A 65 -8.75 -2.49 -0.03
C LYS A 65 -8.98 -1.93 1.39
#